data_AF-A0A537WZA0-F1
#
_entry.id   AF-A0A537WZA0-F1
#
_cell.length_a   1.000
_cell.length_b   1.000
_cell.length_c   1.000
_cell.angle_alpha   90.00
_cell.angle_beta   90.00
_cell.angle_gamma   90.00
#
_symmetry.space_group_name_H-M   'P 1'
#
loop_
_entity.id
_entity.type
_entity.pdbx_description
1 polymer ?
#
loop_
_entity_poly.entity_id
_entity_poly.type
_entity_poly.pdbx_seq_one_letter_code
_entity_poly.pdbx_strand_id
1 'polypeptide(L)'
;MTTPSDVLRAMFGHHVWATTRLIDALERLDPVHLDARIEGTYGSTMQTLTHLVDADERYLQRLTTPVLASGAGGGTRPLADVRKEIQEHGDRWAEMLDAVDRGDLHAAVIGKSDYPDTDPAEGMLLVQAIQHGNDHRTQICSTLGALGLEVPELDGWDYWASERR
;
A
#
# COMPACT_ATOMS: atom_id res chain seq x y z
N MET A 1 -25.73 11.43 -0.44
CA MET A 1 -25.57 9.98 -0.66
C MET A 1 -24.12 9.74 -1.04
N THR A 2 -23.47 8.72 -0.48
CA THR A 2 -22.09 8.35 -0.84
C THR A 2 -22.05 7.79 -2.26
N THR A 3 -21.17 8.33 -3.11
CA THR A 3 -20.93 7.85 -4.47
C THR A 3 -19.91 6.71 -4.49
N PRO A 4 -19.80 5.92 -5.57
CA PRO A 4 -18.71 4.94 -5.70
C PRO A 4 -17.32 5.56 -5.57
N SER A 5 -17.13 6.79 -6.09
CA SER A 5 -15.87 7.54 -5.95
C SER A 5 -15.55 7.87 -4.50
N ASP A 6 -16.55 8.32 -3.73
CA ASP A 6 -16.37 8.60 -2.30
C ASP A 6 -15.91 7.35 -1.53
N VAL A 7 -16.41 6.17 -1.91
CA VAL A 7 -15.97 4.90 -1.31
C VAL A 7 -14.52 4.61 -1.65
N LEU A 8 -14.11 4.73 -2.92
CA LEU A 8 -12.73 4.50 -3.33
C LEU A 8 -11.76 5.49 -2.68
N ARG A 9 -12.13 6.77 -2.60
CA ARG A 9 -11.33 7.79 -1.91
C ARG A 9 -11.17 7.46 -0.42
N ALA A 10 -12.21 6.97 0.23
CA ALA A 10 -12.11 6.53 1.62
C ALA A 10 -11.19 5.31 1.77
N MET A 11 -11.23 4.36 0.84
CA MET A 11 -10.34 3.19 0.85
C MET A 11 -8.87 3.56 0.64
N PHE A 12 -8.56 4.47 -0.29
CA PHE A 12 -7.19 4.94 -0.50
C PHE A 12 -6.70 5.88 0.61
N GLY A 13 -7.59 6.73 1.16
CA GLY A 13 -7.30 7.50 2.36
C GLY A 13 -6.94 6.60 3.54
N HIS A 14 -7.72 5.53 3.77
CA HIS A 14 -7.40 4.49 4.74
C HIS A 14 -6.07 3.80 4.43
N HIS A 15 -5.81 3.43 3.17
CA HIS A 15 -4.58 2.75 2.76
C HIS A 15 -3.33 3.57 3.15
N VAL A 16 -3.32 4.87 2.86
CA VAL A 16 -2.20 5.76 3.17
C VAL A 16 -2.10 6.00 4.67
N TRP A 17 -3.22 6.27 5.34
CA TRP A 17 -3.28 6.45 6.79
C TRP A 17 -2.77 5.23 7.55
N ALA A 18 -3.21 4.02 7.17
CA ALA A 18 -2.86 2.77 7.84
C ALA A 18 -1.36 2.47 7.68
N THR A 19 -0.80 2.71 6.50
CA THR A 19 0.65 2.55 6.29
C THR A 19 1.43 3.60 7.11
N THR A 20 0.99 4.85 7.13
CA THR A 20 1.64 5.93 7.90
C THR A 20 1.60 5.63 9.41
N ARG A 21 0.45 5.18 9.93
CA ARG A 21 0.27 4.79 11.33
C ARG A 21 1.10 3.56 11.71
N LEU A 22 1.24 2.60 10.79
CA LEU A 22 2.16 1.48 10.99
C LEU A 22 3.60 1.98 11.12
N ILE A 23 4.04 2.90 10.25
CA ILE A 23 5.37 3.51 10.34
C ILE A 23 5.56 4.24 11.68
N ASP A 24 4.56 4.99 12.17
CA ASP A 24 4.61 5.64 13.49
C ASP A 24 4.85 4.64 14.63
N ALA A 25 4.33 3.42 14.52
CA ALA A 25 4.55 2.36 15.50
C ALA A 25 5.97 1.77 15.38
N LEU A 26 6.42 1.52 14.15
CA LEU A 26 7.75 0.96 13.87
C LEU A 26 8.89 1.90 14.29
N GLU A 27 8.72 3.22 14.14
CA GLU A 27 9.71 4.22 14.58
C GLU A 27 9.99 4.21 16.09
N ARG A 28 9.10 3.61 16.90
CA ARG A 28 9.25 3.52 18.36
C ARG A 28 9.93 2.23 18.81
N LEU A 29 10.17 1.29 17.89
CA LEU A 29 10.75 0.00 18.20
C LEU A 29 12.28 0.08 18.26
N ASP A 30 12.88 -0.84 19.01
CA ASP A 30 14.31 -1.10 18.88
C ASP A 30 14.62 -1.57 17.46
N PRO A 31 15.70 -1.07 16.81
CA PRO A 31 16.10 -1.49 15.47
C PRO A 31 16.17 -3.00 15.27
N VAL A 32 16.48 -3.79 16.30
CA VAL A 32 16.49 -5.27 16.20
C VAL A 32 15.15 -5.87 15.76
N HIS A 33 14.04 -5.20 16.08
CA HIS A 33 12.69 -5.66 15.70
C HIS A 33 12.34 -5.32 14.25
N LEU A 34 13.00 -4.32 13.66
CA LEU A 34 12.80 -3.92 12.26
C LEU A 34 13.32 -5.00 11.28
N ASP A 35 14.31 -5.77 11.71
CA ASP A 35 14.88 -6.90 10.96
C ASP A 35 14.21 -8.25 11.28
N ALA A 36 13.28 -8.28 12.23
CA ALA A 36 12.59 -9.51 12.61
C ALA A 36 11.61 -9.99 11.55
N ARG A 37 11.42 -11.31 11.49
CA ARG A 37 10.44 -12.00 10.63
C ARG A 37 9.89 -13.24 11.32
N ILE A 38 8.71 -13.68 10.91
CA ILE A 38 8.18 -15.01 11.22
C ILE A 38 7.94 -15.81 9.94
N GLU A 39 7.97 -17.14 10.03
CA GLU A 39 7.69 -18.00 8.89
C GLU A 39 6.29 -17.74 8.32
N GLY A 40 6.17 -17.77 6.99
CA GLY A 40 4.92 -17.49 6.27
C GLY A 40 4.65 -16.02 5.96
N THR A 41 5.50 -15.09 6.41
CA THR A 41 5.46 -13.68 5.99
C THR A 41 6.41 -13.41 4.81
N TYR A 42 6.23 -12.29 4.12
CA TYR A 42 7.03 -11.93 2.93
C TYR A 42 8.54 -11.85 3.21
N GLY A 43 8.92 -11.27 4.34
CA GLY A 43 10.31 -11.06 4.72
C GLY A 43 10.41 -10.44 6.12
N SER A 44 11.51 -9.76 6.41
CA SER A 44 11.56 -8.93 7.61
C SER A 44 10.49 -7.82 7.60
N THR A 45 10.21 -7.25 8.76
CA THR A 45 9.32 -6.10 8.89
C THR A 45 9.68 -5.00 7.88
N MET A 46 10.96 -4.62 7.79
CA MET A 46 11.41 -3.59 6.84
C MET A 46 11.36 -4.03 5.38
N GLN A 47 11.67 -5.30 5.08
CA GLN A 47 11.55 -5.82 3.71
C GLN A 47 10.09 -5.80 3.25
N THR A 48 9.17 -6.19 4.12
CA THR A 48 7.73 -6.24 3.85
C THR A 48 7.16 -4.84 3.65
N LEU A 49 7.53 -3.89 4.52
CA LEU A 49 7.09 -2.50 4.40
C LEU A 49 7.64 -1.82 3.13
N THR A 50 8.94 -2.00 2.85
CA THR A 50 9.56 -1.46 1.63
C THR A 50 8.89 -2.06 0.39
N HIS A 51 8.65 -3.37 0.39
CA HIS A 51 7.97 -4.05 -0.70
C HIS A 51 6.55 -3.52 -0.93
N LEU A 52 5.79 -3.28 0.14
CA LEU A 52 4.44 -2.70 0.07
C LEU A 52 4.48 -1.36 -0.66
N VAL A 53 5.34 -0.43 -0.24
CA VAL A 53 5.39 0.92 -0.84
C VAL A 53 5.94 0.86 -2.26
N ASP A 54 6.98 0.06 -2.53
CA ASP A 54 7.48 -0.13 -3.90
C ASP A 54 6.40 -0.74 -4.82
N ALA A 55 5.51 -1.60 -4.29
CA ALA A 55 4.41 -2.17 -5.06
C ALA A 55 3.34 -1.15 -5.38
N ASP A 56 2.99 -0.33 -4.40
CA ASP A 56 2.03 0.76 -4.56
C ASP A 56 2.49 1.73 -5.66
N GLU A 57 3.78 2.08 -5.69
CA GLU A 57 4.37 2.89 -6.76
C GLU A 57 4.22 2.22 -8.13
N ARG A 58 4.50 0.91 -8.22
CA ARG A 58 4.33 0.17 -9.49
C ARG A 58 2.88 0.13 -9.95
N TYR A 59 1.91 0.08 -9.04
CA TYR A 59 0.49 0.13 -9.40
C TYR A 59 0.12 1.51 -9.93
N LEU A 60 0.56 2.59 -9.27
CA LEU A 60 0.41 3.96 -9.77
C LEU A 60 1.01 4.13 -11.18
N GLN A 61 2.25 3.67 -11.39
CA GLN A 61 2.89 3.75 -12.71
C GLN A 61 2.13 2.96 -13.79
N ARG A 62 1.55 1.80 -13.44
CA ARG A 62 0.79 0.96 -14.37
C ARG A 62 -0.53 1.57 -14.83
N LEU A 63 -1.09 2.51 -14.07
CA LEU A 63 -2.30 3.21 -14.49
C LEU A 63 -2.07 4.08 -15.74
N THR A 64 -0.83 4.51 -15.97
CA THR A 64 -0.46 5.35 -17.12
C THR A 64 0.55 4.68 -18.05
N THR A 65 1.14 3.56 -17.65
CA THR A 65 2.22 2.88 -18.38
C THR A 65 1.98 1.37 -18.46
N PRO A 66 1.58 0.84 -19.63
CA PRO A 66 1.21 -0.58 -19.74
C PRO A 66 2.32 -1.60 -19.47
N VAL A 67 3.58 -1.19 -19.72
CA VAL A 67 4.76 -2.03 -19.51
C VAL A 67 5.78 -1.24 -18.69
N LEU A 68 6.02 -1.68 -17.47
CA LEU A 68 7.10 -1.13 -16.66
C LEU A 68 8.43 -1.79 -17.02
N ALA A 69 9.50 -1.00 -17.00
CA ALA A 69 10.85 -1.54 -17.02
C ALA A 69 11.07 -2.47 -15.82
N SER A 70 11.91 -3.49 -15.98
CA SER A 70 12.32 -4.34 -14.87
C SER A 70 13.07 -3.49 -13.83
N GLY A 71 12.46 -3.29 -12.66
CA GLY A 71 13.09 -2.61 -11.53
C GLY A 71 13.99 -3.54 -10.72
N ALA A 72 14.97 -2.95 -10.04
CA ALA A 72 15.75 -3.63 -9.00
C ALA A 72 14.87 -3.76 -7.73
N GLY A 73 14.03 -4.80 -7.67
CA GLY A 73 13.30 -5.13 -6.44
C GLY A 73 14.21 -5.81 -5.42
N GLY A 74 13.90 -5.66 -4.12
CA GLY A 74 14.41 -6.54 -3.07
C GLY A 74 15.38 -5.93 -2.04
N GLY A 75 15.28 -4.63 -1.74
CA GLY A 75 16.03 -3.97 -0.67
C GLY A 75 15.16 -3.48 0.48
N THR A 76 15.79 -3.00 1.56
CA THR A 76 15.15 -2.18 2.59
C THR A 76 15.52 -0.72 2.37
N ARG A 77 14.59 0.19 2.69
CA ARG A 77 14.83 1.64 2.65
C ARG A 77 14.60 2.26 4.04
N PRO A 78 15.23 3.40 4.36
CA PRO A 78 14.98 4.10 5.62
C PRO A 78 13.48 4.39 5.83
N LEU A 79 12.98 4.21 7.05
CA LEU A 79 11.55 4.46 7.37
C LEU A 79 11.09 5.86 6.95
N ALA A 80 11.95 6.88 7.09
CA ALA A 80 11.65 8.24 6.68
C ALA A 80 11.41 8.38 5.15
N ASP A 81 12.17 7.66 4.34
CA ASP A 81 12.00 7.67 2.88
C ASP A 81 10.71 6.94 2.49
N VAL A 82 10.45 5.80 3.12
CA VAL A 82 9.23 5.01 2.92
C VAL A 82 7.98 5.81 3.34
N ARG A 83 8.05 6.55 4.45
CA ARG A 83 7.00 7.45 4.93
C ARG A 83 6.70 8.56 3.93
N LYS A 84 7.75 9.23 3.45
CA LYS A 84 7.61 10.31 2.49
C LYS A 84 6.92 9.82 1.22
N GLU A 85 7.35 8.69 0.69
CA GLU A 85 6.83 8.17 -0.56
C GLU A 85 5.35 7.72 -0.44
N ILE A 86 4.95 7.03 0.64
CA ILE A 86 3.54 6.66 0.79
C ILE A 86 2.61 7.88 0.95
N GLN A 87 3.11 8.99 1.50
CA GLN A 87 2.36 10.24 1.54
C GLN A 87 2.22 10.86 0.14
N GLU A 88 3.29 10.87 -0.66
CA GLU A 88 3.27 11.30 -2.06
C GLU A 88 2.35 10.41 -2.93
N HIS A 89 2.26 9.12 -2.63
CA HIS A 89 1.30 8.22 -3.28
C HIS A 89 -0.14 8.62 -3.00
N GLY A 90 -0.46 9.13 -1.80
CA GLY A 90 -1.80 9.59 -1.46
C GLY A 90 -2.31 10.67 -2.41
N ASP A 91 -1.47 11.67 -2.70
CA ASP A 91 -1.80 12.73 -3.66
C ASP A 91 -2.00 12.15 -5.07
N ARG A 92 -1.12 11.24 -5.50
CA ARG A 92 -1.22 10.60 -6.83
C ARG A 92 -2.44 9.70 -6.96
N TRP A 93 -2.79 8.94 -5.93
CA TRP A 93 -4.03 8.15 -5.92
C TRP A 93 -5.25 9.06 -6.02
N ALA A 94 -5.27 10.21 -5.33
CA ALA A 94 -6.34 11.18 -5.47
C ALA A 94 -6.46 11.72 -6.91
N GLU A 95 -5.33 12.05 -7.55
CA GLU A 95 -5.30 12.47 -8.96
C GLU A 95 -5.81 11.39 -9.91
N MET A 96 -5.44 10.12 -9.69
CA MET A 96 -5.92 9.00 -10.50
C MET A 96 -7.42 8.77 -10.32
N LEU A 97 -7.95 8.90 -9.10
CA LEU A 97 -9.38 8.81 -8.84
C LEU A 97 -10.16 9.96 -9.47
N ASP A 98 -9.59 11.18 -9.52
CA ASP A 98 -10.18 12.29 -10.28
C ASP A 98 -10.24 11.97 -11.78
N ALA A 99 -9.22 11.31 -12.34
CA ALA A 99 -9.21 10.88 -13.73
C ALA A 99 -10.25 9.78 -14.01
N VAL A 100 -10.45 8.84 -13.06
CA VAL A 100 -11.53 7.85 -13.11
C VAL A 100 -12.89 8.54 -13.15
N ASP A 101 -13.12 9.52 -12.27
CA ASP A 101 -14.41 10.24 -12.19
C ASP A 101 -14.74 11.01 -13.46
N ARG A 102 -13.73 11.59 -14.12
CA ARG A 102 -13.89 12.25 -15.42
C ARG A 102 -14.06 11.28 -16.58
N GLY A 103 -13.71 9.99 -16.40
CA GLY A 103 -13.66 9.00 -17.47
C GLY A 103 -12.44 9.15 -18.38
N ASP A 104 -11.39 9.82 -17.90
CA ASP A 104 -10.17 10.11 -18.66
C ASP A 104 -9.06 9.06 -18.44
N LEU A 105 -9.25 8.15 -17.47
CA LEU A 105 -8.27 7.12 -17.16
C LEU A 105 -8.54 5.85 -17.99
N HIS A 106 -7.50 5.38 -18.68
CA HIS A 106 -7.50 4.10 -19.38
C HIS A 106 -6.16 3.41 -19.15
N ALA A 107 -6.18 2.33 -18.38
CA ALA A 107 -5.01 1.53 -18.10
C ALA A 107 -5.11 0.20 -18.84
N ALA A 108 -3.98 -0.30 -19.32
CA ALA A 108 -3.86 -1.65 -19.85
C ALA A 108 -2.63 -2.30 -19.22
N VAL A 109 -2.66 -3.60 -19.01
CA VAL A 109 -1.53 -4.37 -18.46
C VAL A 109 -1.25 -5.53 -19.39
N ILE A 110 0.01 -5.64 -19.82
CA ILE A 110 0.49 -6.86 -20.47
C ILE A 110 0.74 -7.92 -19.40
N GLY A 111 0.13 -9.08 -19.61
CA GLY A 111 0.20 -10.24 -18.76
C GLY A 111 1.62 -10.76 -18.58
N LYS A 112 1.82 -11.52 -17.51
CA LYS A 112 3.01 -12.36 -17.29
C LYS A 112 2.56 -13.80 -17.12
N SER A 113 3.49 -14.74 -16.94
CA SER A 113 3.18 -16.18 -16.87
C SER A 113 2.08 -16.56 -15.87
N ASP A 114 1.81 -15.70 -14.89
CA ASP A 114 0.91 -15.85 -13.76
C ASP A 114 -0.41 -15.07 -13.88
N TYR A 115 -0.57 -14.16 -14.85
CA TYR A 115 -1.82 -13.42 -15.08
C TYR A 115 -1.98 -12.95 -16.55
N PRO A 116 -3.21 -12.92 -17.10
CA PRO A 116 -3.45 -12.61 -18.50
C PRO A 116 -3.26 -11.12 -18.83
N ASP A 117 -3.17 -10.80 -20.12
CA ASP A 117 -3.36 -9.43 -20.61
C ASP A 117 -4.71 -8.89 -20.11
N THR A 118 -4.72 -7.65 -19.63
CA THR A 118 -5.91 -7.02 -19.05
C THR A 118 -6.07 -5.61 -19.61
N ASP A 119 -7.23 -5.35 -20.22
CA ASP A 119 -7.62 -4.08 -20.80
C ASP A 119 -9.17 -4.00 -20.84
N PRO A 120 -9.82 -3.05 -20.13
CA PRO A 120 -9.22 -2.06 -19.24
C PRO A 120 -8.73 -2.66 -17.92
N ALA A 121 -7.70 -2.08 -17.32
CA ALA A 121 -6.98 -2.60 -16.14
C ALA A 121 -7.09 -1.72 -14.89
N GLU A 122 -7.75 -0.55 -14.94
CA GLU A 122 -7.78 0.40 -13.82
C GLU A 122 -8.42 -0.24 -12.59
N GLY A 123 -9.58 -0.87 -12.77
CA GLY A 123 -10.28 -1.56 -11.68
C GLY A 123 -9.45 -2.66 -11.03
N MET A 124 -8.73 -3.45 -11.83
CA MET A 124 -7.84 -4.49 -11.31
C MET A 124 -6.70 -3.88 -10.49
N LEU A 125 -6.07 -2.82 -10.99
CA LEU A 125 -4.95 -2.16 -10.31
C LEU A 125 -5.38 -1.48 -9.00
N LEU A 126 -6.55 -0.84 -8.98
CA LEU A 126 -7.13 -0.22 -7.79
C LEU A 126 -7.41 -1.25 -6.69
N VAL A 127 -8.06 -2.36 -7.06
CA VAL A 127 -8.33 -3.47 -6.13
C VAL A 127 -7.03 -4.08 -5.60
N GLN A 128 -6.07 -4.30 -6.50
CA GLN A 128 -4.79 -4.92 -6.15
C GLN A 128 -4.00 -4.05 -5.17
N ALA A 129 -3.93 -2.73 -5.35
CA ALA A 129 -3.20 -1.84 -4.44
C ALA A 129 -3.76 -1.89 -3.01
N ILE A 130 -5.09 -1.85 -2.86
CA ILE A 130 -5.75 -1.94 -1.55
C ILE A 130 -5.53 -3.30 -0.91
N GLN A 131 -5.78 -4.38 -1.65
CA GLN A 131 -5.65 -5.74 -1.14
C GLN A 131 -4.21 -6.08 -0.75
N HIS A 132 -3.24 -5.73 -1.61
CA HIS A 132 -1.82 -5.97 -1.39
C HIS A 132 -1.31 -5.19 -0.18
N GLY A 133 -1.72 -3.92 -0.04
CA GLY A 133 -1.41 -3.13 1.15
C GLY A 133 -1.94 -3.74 2.44
N ASN A 134 -3.20 -4.20 2.44
CA ASN A 134 -3.79 -4.84 3.62
C ASN A 134 -3.09 -6.15 3.99
N ASP A 135 -2.76 -6.98 3.01
CA ASP A 135 -2.07 -8.26 3.24
C ASP A 135 -0.70 -8.05 3.90
N HIS A 136 0.13 -7.17 3.34
CA HIS A 136 1.47 -6.93 3.89
C HIS A 136 1.48 -6.17 5.22
N ARG A 137 0.54 -5.23 5.45
CA ARG A 137 0.37 -4.65 6.80
C ARG A 137 0.00 -5.73 7.82
N THR A 138 -0.88 -6.67 7.45
CA THR A 138 -1.26 -7.80 8.32
C THR A 138 -0.07 -8.70 8.64
N GLN A 139 0.82 -8.96 7.67
CA GLN A 139 2.04 -9.74 7.90
C GLN A 139 2.99 -9.06 8.90
N ILE A 140 3.14 -7.72 8.81
CA ILE A 140 3.92 -6.96 9.78
C ILE A 140 3.27 -7.01 11.15
N CYS A 141 1.96 -6.75 11.26
CA CYS A 141 1.23 -6.85 12.54
C CYS A 141 1.33 -8.25 13.17
N SER A 142 1.31 -9.30 12.35
CA SER A 142 1.49 -10.69 12.80
C SER A 142 2.90 -10.92 13.36
N THR A 143 3.92 -10.34 12.72
CA THR A 143 5.30 -10.37 13.21
C THR A 143 5.42 -9.63 14.54
N LEU A 144 4.85 -8.43 14.67
CA LEU A 144 4.85 -7.66 15.92
C LEU A 144 4.15 -8.44 17.05
N GLY A 145 2.97 -8.99 16.79
CA GLY A 145 2.22 -9.79 17.77
C GLY A 145 2.96 -11.05 18.21
N ALA A 146 3.62 -11.76 17.29
CA ALA A 146 4.42 -12.94 17.61
C ALA A 146 5.64 -12.63 18.50
N LEU A 147 6.16 -11.41 18.44
CA LEU A 147 7.24 -10.92 19.31
C LEU A 147 6.73 -10.37 20.64
N GLY A 148 5.41 -10.35 20.87
CA GLY A 148 4.79 -9.75 22.06
C GLY A 148 4.86 -8.23 22.09
N LEU A 149 5.06 -7.59 20.93
CA LEU A 149 5.08 -6.13 20.80
C LEU A 149 3.66 -5.58 20.65
N GLU A 150 3.50 -4.28 20.94
CA GLU A 150 2.24 -3.58 20.67
C GLU A 150 1.95 -3.58 19.16
N VAL A 151 0.73 -3.99 18.80
CA VAL A 151 0.24 -4.01 17.42
C VAL A 151 -0.65 -2.78 17.23
N PRO A 152 -0.37 -1.89 16.25
CA PRO A 152 -1.22 -0.73 16.02
C PRO A 152 -2.57 -1.17 15.45
N GLU A 153 -3.65 -0.52 15.89
CA GLU A 153 -4.97 -0.67 15.27
C GLU A 153 -4.99 0.07 13.93
N LEU A 154 -5.27 -0.66 12.85
CA LEU A 154 -5.22 -0.18 11.46
C LEU A 154 -6.56 -0.31 10.75
N ASP A 155 -7.65 -0.54 11.47
CA ASP A 155 -8.95 -0.80 10.86
C ASP A 155 -9.67 0.50 10.42
N GLY A 156 -10.82 0.33 9.77
CA GLY A 156 -11.64 1.46 9.34
C GLY A 156 -12.29 2.23 10.50
N TRP A 157 -12.54 1.62 11.65
CA TRP A 157 -13.10 2.33 12.80
C TRP A 157 -12.10 3.35 13.33
N ASP A 158 -10.84 2.94 13.48
CA ASP A 158 -9.75 3.82 13.93
C ASP A 158 -9.45 4.92 12.91
N TYR A 159 -9.47 4.63 11.61
CA TYR A 159 -9.31 5.66 10.58
C TYR A 159 -10.43 6.72 10.66
N TRP A 160 -11.69 6.30 10.74
CA TRP A 160 -12.80 7.26 10.86
C TRP A 160 -12.78 8.01 12.19
N ALA A 161 -12.26 7.40 13.26
CA ALA A 161 -12.09 8.07 14.54
C ALA A 161 -10.98 9.12 14.50
N SER A 162 -9.87 8.90 13.77
CA SER A 162 -8.78 9.88 13.67
C SER A 162 -9.16 11.13 12.88
N GLU A 163 -9.99 10.99 11.84
CA GLU A 163 -10.46 12.13 11.03
C GLU A 163 -11.45 13.06 11.75
N ARG A 164 -11.94 12.67 12.94
CA ARG A 164 -12.98 13.41 13.69
C ARG A 164 -12.52 13.92 15.06
N ARG A 165 -11.24 13.75 15.38
CA ARG A 165 -10.63 14.19 16.63
C ARG A 165 -9.95 15.54 16.49
#